data_AF-A0A164W0H4-F1
#
_entry.id   AF-A0A164W0H4-F1
#
_cell.length_a   1.000
_cell.length_b   1.000
_cell.length_c   1.000
_cell.angle_alpha   90.00
_cell.angle_beta   90.00
_cell.angle_gamma   90.00
#
_symmetry.space_group_name_H-M   'P 1'
#
loop_
_entity.id
_entity.type
_entity.pdbx_description
1 polymer ?
#
loop_
_entity_poly.entity_id
_entity_poly.type
_entity_poly.pdbx_seq_one_letter_code
_entity_poly.pdbx_strand_id
1 'polypeptide(L)'
;MMKHQIRSYSLIKIFTILTAMVSLANGHGRLRDPPSRSSAWRDGFKVPPDYNDTEGFCGGYERQWLVNKGKCGVCGDPFDEIIKPHEAPGGAFATGTITRTYTEGQVIPVKIDITALHKGYYEFKLCPNNNVRQDPSQECFNRFEPYFKLRELNKIFTELSRD
;
A
#
# COMPACT_ATOMS: atom_id res chain seq x y z
N MET A 1 -7.81 56.15 6.38
CA MET A 1 -8.11 54.97 7.23
C MET A 1 -8.72 53.78 6.47
N MET A 2 -9.56 53.95 5.44
CA MET A 2 -10.21 52.80 4.73
C MET A 2 -9.28 51.84 3.94
N LYS A 3 -8.18 52.33 3.32
CA LYS A 3 -7.33 51.49 2.45
C LYS A 3 -6.57 50.38 3.20
N HIS A 4 -6.17 50.64 4.45
CA HIS A 4 -5.49 49.65 5.30
C HIS A 4 -6.45 48.52 5.71
N GLN A 5 -7.69 48.87 6.01
CA GLN A 5 -8.72 47.93 6.42
C GLN A 5 -9.10 46.97 5.27
N ILE A 6 -9.24 47.49 4.03
CA ILE A 6 -9.48 46.68 2.83
C ILE A 6 -8.31 45.73 2.52
N ARG A 7 -7.06 46.20 2.65
CA ARG A 7 -5.85 45.35 2.49
C ARG A 7 -5.80 44.22 3.53
N SER A 8 -6.18 44.51 4.78
CA SER A 8 -6.21 43.52 5.86
C SER A 8 -7.25 42.43 5.61
N TYR A 9 -8.47 42.79 5.18
CA TYR A 9 -9.51 41.81 4.82
C TYR A 9 -9.13 40.93 3.62
N SER A 10 -8.38 41.47 2.65
CA SER A 10 -7.90 40.71 1.49
C SER A 10 -6.86 39.66 1.87
N LEU A 11 -5.89 40.03 2.73
CA LEU A 11 -4.86 39.11 3.21
C LEU A 11 -5.42 37.98 4.07
N ILE A 12 -6.41 38.28 4.92
CA ILE A 12 -7.10 37.26 5.74
C ILE A 12 -7.82 36.25 4.83
N LYS A 13 -8.54 36.71 3.80
CA LYS A 13 -9.21 35.81 2.84
C LYS A 13 -8.23 34.93 2.07
N ILE A 14 -7.10 35.49 1.61
CA ILE A 14 -6.05 34.72 0.93
C ILE A 14 -5.48 33.66 1.87
N PHE A 15 -5.23 34.01 3.14
CA PHE A 15 -4.74 33.07 4.15
C PHE A 15 -5.75 31.95 4.44
N THR A 16 -7.04 32.27 4.58
CA THR A 16 -8.10 31.26 4.79
C THR A 16 -8.29 30.33 3.58
N ILE A 17 -8.12 30.84 2.35
CA ILE A 17 -8.16 30.01 1.12
C ILE A 17 -6.93 29.10 1.05
N LEU A 18 -5.74 29.59 1.42
CA LEU A 18 -4.51 28.81 1.46
C LEU A 18 -4.56 27.70 2.51
N THR A 19 -5.12 27.95 3.70
CA THR A 19 -5.28 26.91 4.73
C THR A 19 -6.33 25.87 4.36
N ALA A 20 -7.38 26.25 3.63
CA ALA A 20 -8.41 25.31 3.14
C ALA A 20 -7.89 24.36 2.02
N MET A 21 -6.77 24.70 1.37
CA MET A 21 -6.15 23.90 0.31
C MET A 21 -5.14 22.86 0.83
N VAL A 22 -4.91 22.80 2.15
CA VAL A 22 -4.12 21.71 2.77
C VAL A 22 -5.01 20.49 2.93
N SER A 23 -5.37 19.86 1.82
CA SER A 23 -5.88 18.51 1.83
C SER A 23 -4.72 17.58 2.19
N LEU A 24 -4.72 17.03 3.42
CA LEU A 24 -3.85 15.91 3.74
C LEU A 24 -4.25 14.75 2.81
N ALA A 25 -3.41 14.47 1.83
CA ALA A 25 -3.62 13.34 0.93
C ALA A 25 -3.35 12.04 1.70
N ASN A 26 -4.38 11.53 2.38
CA ASN A 26 -4.33 10.28 3.13
C ASN A 26 -4.53 9.08 2.20
N GLY A 27 -3.68 8.93 1.18
CA GLY A 27 -3.84 7.82 0.24
C GLY A 27 -3.25 6.52 0.76
N HIS A 28 -4.10 5.52 0.73
CA HIS A 28 -3.82 4.16 1.20
C HIS A 28 -4.27 3.16 0.14
N GLY A 29 -3.77 1.93 0.23
CA GLY A 29 -4.15 0.88 -0.69
C GLY A 29 -3.84 -0.49 -0.14
N ARG A 30 -4.50 -1.51 -0.69
CA ARG A 30 -4.34 -2.90 -0.26
C ARG A 30 -4.57 -3.86 -1.41
N LEU A 31 -3.91 -5.01 -1.34
CA LEU A 31 -4.12 -6.12 -2.26
C LEU A 31 -5.31 -6.97 -1.77
N ARG A 32 -6.39 -7.00 -2.56
CA ARG A 32 -7.65 -7.69 -2.21
C ARG A 32 -7.81 -9.04 -2.90
N ASP A 33 -7.20 -9.25 -4.06
CA ASP A 33 -7.21 -10.56 -4.72
C ASP A 33 -5.88 -10.81 -5.44
N PRO A 34 -5.11 -11.86 -5.07
CA PRO A 34 -5.29 -12.67 -3.86
C PRO A 34 -5.22 -11.81 -2.58
N PRO A 35 -6.06 -12.03 -1.56
CA PRO A 35 -6.03 -11.23 -0.34
C PRO A 35 -4.65 -11.29 0.32
N SER A 36 -4.08 -10.12 0.66
CA SER A 36 -2.83 -10.01 1.43
C SER A 36 -3.01 -10.52 2.87
N ARG A 37 -1.89 -10.67 3.60
CA ARG A 37 -1.90 -10.99 5.04
C ARG A 37 -2.67 -9.97 5.86
N SER A 38 -2.54 -8.69 5.53
CA SER A 38 -3.26 -7.60 6.20
C SER A 38 -4.78 -7.65 5.92
N SER A 39 -5.19 -8.06 4.72
CA SER A 39 -6.60 -7.95 4.29
C SER A 39 -7.39 -9.26 4.31
N ALA A 40 -6.75 -10.42 4.51
CA ALA A 40 -7.42 -11.72 4.42
C ALA A 40 -8.62 -11.87 5.38
N TRP A 41 -8.59 -11.26 6.56
CA TRP A 41 -9.73 -11.29 7.49
C TRP A 41 -11.01 -10.71 6.88
N ARG A 42 -10.91 -9.75 5.95
CA ARG A 42 -12.06 -9.15 5.27
C ARG A 42 -12.77 -10.13 4.32
N ASP A 43 -12.10 -11.21 3.93
CA ASP A 43 -12.63 -12.24 3.05
C ASP A 43 -12.99 -13.54 3.81
N GLY A 44 -13.16 -13.45 5.14
CA GLY A 44 -13.64 -14.55 5.97
C GLY A 44 -12.57 -15.56 6.38
N PHE A 45 -11.29 -15.30 6.10
CA PHE A 45 -10.20 -16.14 6.60
C PHE A 45 -10.06 -16.01 8.12
N LYS A 46 -9.79 -17.13 8.80
CA LYS A 46 -9.55 -17.19 10.24
C LYS A 46 -8.14 -16.70 10.59
N VAL A 47 -7.89 -15.41 10.41
CA VAL A 47 -6.64 -14.71 10.75
C VAL A 47 -6.94 -13.51 11.64
N PRO A 48 -5.99 -13.01 12.44
CA PRO A 48 -6.20 -11.78 13.22
C PRO A 48 -6.58 -10.61 12.31
N PRO A 49 -7.60 -9.80 12.67
CA PRO A 49 -8.00 -8.66 11.87
C PRO A 49 -6.98 -7.53 12.01
N ASP A 50 -6.47 -7.06 10.87
CA ASP A 50 -5.74 -5.79 10.77
C ASP A 50 -6.71 -4.72 10.26
N TYR A 51 -7.16 -3.83 11.15
CA TYR A 51 -8.06 -2.74 10.77
C TYR A 51 -7.36 -1.63 9.98
N ASN A 52 -6.03 -1.60 10.01
CA ASN A 52 -5.18 -0.68 9.27
C ASN A 52 -4.59 -1.37 8.03
N ASP A 53 -5.30 -2.33 7.44
CA ASP A 53 -4.82 -3.18 6.35
C ASP A 53 -4.45 -2.48 5.04
N THR A 54 -4.67 -1.16 4.97
CA THR A 54 -4.28 -0.28 3.88
C THR A 54 -2.97 0.48 4.15
N GLU A 55 -2.36 0.31 5.33
CA GLU A 55 -1.16 1.01 5.83
C GLU A 55 0.13 0.18 5.63
N GLY A 56 0.22 -0.59 4.53
CA GLY A 56 1.45 -1.28 4.10
C GLY A 56 2.51 -0.33 3.51
N PHE A 57 2.77 0.78 4.18
CA PHE A 57 3.54 1.95 3.72
C PHE A 57 4.94 2.09 4.36
N CYS A 58 5.56 0.98 4.78
CA CYS A 58 6.93 0.95 5.30
C CYS A 58 7.14 1.77 6.58
N GLY A 59 6.07 2.02 7.35
CA GLY A 59 6.08 2.88 8.53
C GLY A 59 6.00 4.38 8.26
N GLY A 60 5.66 4.77 7.03
CA GLY A 60 5.55 6.17 6.61
C GLY A 60 6.83 6.75 6.03
N TYR A 61 6.70 7.88 5.33
CA TYR A 61 7.77 8.49 4.55
C TYR A 61 9.04 8.78 5.37
N GLU A 62 8.90 9.43 6.52
CA GLU A 62 10.06 9.81 7.34
C GLU A 62 10.82 8.58 7.85
N ARG A 63 10.10 7.58 8.38
CA ARG A 63 10.72 6.34 8.88
C ARG A 63 11.39 5.58 7.75
N GLN A 64 10.76 5.49 6.58
CA GLN A 64 11.34 4.81 5.42
C GLN A 64 12.61 5.53 4.91
N TRP A 65 12.52 6.82 4.60
CA TRP A 65 13.56 7.51 3.84
C TRP A 65 14.64 8.15 4.71
N LEU A 66 14.27 8.74 5.85
CA LEU A 66 15.20 9.47 6.70
C LEU A 66 15.90 8.55 7.69
N VAL A 67 15.21 7.51 8.19
CA VAL A 67 15.76 6.55 9.16
C VAL A 67 16.24 5.28 8.46
N ASN A 68 15.37 4.63 7.69
CA ASN A 68 15.63 3.32 7.08
C ASN A 68 16.35 3.39 5.73
N LYS A 69 16.76 4.59 5.28
CA LYS A 69 17.53 4.79 4.04
C LYS A 69 16.84 4.19 2.81
N GLY A 70 15.51 4.34 2.74
CA GLY A 70 14.66 3.82 1.67
C GLY A 70 14.22 2.37 1.84
N LYS A 71 14.72 1.65 2.85
CA LYS A 71 14.38 0.23 3.06
C LYS A 71 12.97 0.06 3.63
N CYS A 72 12.36 -1.05 3.28
CA CYS A 72 11.03 -1.49 3.72
C CYS A 72 11.08 -2.99 4.06
N GLY A 73 10.19 -3.45 4.95
CA GLY A 73 9.91 -4.88 5.08
C GLY A 73 9.32 -5.44 3.78
N VAL A 74 9.57 -6.71 3.49
CA VAL A 74 9.07 -7.40 2.29
C VAL A 74 7.55 -7.46 2.24
N CYS A 75 6.88 -7.33 3.40
CA CYS A 75 5.42 -7.29 3.49
C CYS A 75 4.84 -5.89 3.84
N GLY A 76 5.62 -4.82 3.68
CA GLY A 76 5.15 -3.43 3.88
C GLY A 76 5.33 -2.88 5.29
N ASP A 77 5.89 -3.66 6.21
CA ASP A 77 6.24 -3.23 7.57
C ASP A 77 7.47 -2.28 7.59
N PRO A 78 7.67 -1.48 8.66
CA PRO A 78 8.90 -0.73 8.84
C PRO A 78 10.14 -1.62 8.88
N PHE A 79 11.19 -1.24 8.16
CA PHE A 79 12.40 -2.07 8.03
C PHE A 79 13.14 -2.29 9.35
N ASP A 80 13.13 -1.30 10.25
CA ASP A 80 13.76 -1.34 11.57
C ASP A 80 12.88 -1.98 12.66
N GLU A 81 11.66 -2.39 12.33
CA GLU A 81 10.77 -3.02 13.31
C GLU A 81 11.36 -4.36 13.80
N ILE A 82 11.42 -4.55 15.13
CA ILE A 82 12.02 -5.75 15.74
C ILE A 82 11.20 -6.99 15.38
N ILE A 83 9.87 -6.89 15.47
CA ILE A 83 8.92 -7.91 15.04
C ILE A 83 8.01 -7.27 14.01
N LYS A 84 8.20 -7.64 12.74
CA LYS A 84 7.38 -7.18 11.62
C LYS A 84 6.03 -7.90 11.64
N PRO A 85 4.90 -7.22 11.89
CA PRO A 85 3.61 -7.88 12.11
C PRO A 85 3.15 -8.74 10.94
N HIS A 86 3.53 -8.42 9.71
CA HIS A 86 3.15 -9.13 8.50
C HIS A 86 4.19 -10.13 8.04
N GLU A 87 5.33 -10.27 8.71
CA GLU A 87 6.40 -11.19 8.32
C GLU A 87 6.61 -12.34 9.30
N ALA A 88 6.94 -13.51 8.77
CA ALA A 88 7.34 -14.66 9.54
C ALA A 88 8.88 -14.73 9.64
N PRO A 89 9.43 -15.10 10.81
CA PRO A 89 8.75 -15.55 12.03
C PRO A 89 8.27 -14.41 12.95
N GLY A 90 7.20 -14.67 13.72
CA GLY A 90 6.78 -13.82 14.85
C GLY A 90 5.70 -12.78 14.53
N GLY A 91 5.46 -12.47 13.26
CA GLY A 91 4.39 -11.56 12.85
C GLY A 91 2.99 -12.11 13.15
N ALA A 92 2.15 -11.29 13.78
CA ALA A 92 0.78 -11.65 14.14
C ALA A 92 -0.10 -11.99 12.91
N PHE A 93 0.14 -11.33 11.78
CA PHE A 93 -0.63 -11.52 10.55
C PHE A 93 0.02 -12.55 9.61
N ALA A 94 1.26 -12.97 9.89
CA ALA A 94 1.98 -14.01 9.16
C ALA A 94 1.56 -15.42 9.60
N THR A 95 0.27 -15.73 9.45
CA THR A 95 -0.36 -16.97 9.96
C THR A 95 -0.05 -18.23 9.14
N GLY A 96 0.57 -18.08 7.96
CA GLY A 96 0.78 -19.16 7.01
C GLY A 96 -0.48 -19.58 6.23
N THR A 97 -1.55 -18.79 6.30
CA THR A 97 -2.80 -19.04 5.57
C THR A 97 -2.59 -18.90 4.06
N ILE A 98 -2.93 -19.96 3.31
CA ILE A 98 -2.98 -19.92 1.84
C ILE A 98 -4.33 -19.32 1.42
N THR A 99 -4.29 -18.12 0.81
CA THR A 99 -5.53 -17.38 0.46
C THR A 99 -6.06 -17.74 -0.92
N ARG A 100 -5.21 -18.26 -1.82
CA ARG A 100 -5.57 -18.72 -3.16
C ARG A 100 -4.66 -19.87 -3.60
N THR A 101 -5.13 -20.66 -4.56
CA THR A 101 -4.35 -21.71 -5.23
C THR A 101 -4.50 -21.54 -6.73
N TYR A 102 -3.39 -21.64 -7.45
CA TYR A 102 -3.33 -21.44 -8.89
C TYR A 102 -2.51 -22.57 -9.54
N THR A 103 -2.72 -22.80 -10.83
CA THR A 103 -1.84 -23.66 -11.63
C THR A 103 -0.72 -22.84 -12.25
N GLU A 104 0.43 -23.47 -12.51
CA GLU A 104 1.53 -22.82 -13.22
C GLU A 104 1.06 -22.29 -14.58
N GLY A 105 1.46 -21.07 -14.93
CA GLY A 105 1.05 -20.39 -16.17
C GLY A 105 -0.38 -19.85 -16.17
N GLN A 106 -1.17 -20.03 -15.10
CA GLN A 106 -2.51 -19.47 -15.00
C GLN A 106 -2.48 -17.94 -15.03
N VAL A 107 -3.28 -17.35 -15.92
CA VAL A 107 -3.59 -15.91 -15.86
C VAL A 107 -4.57 -15.68 -14.71
N ILE A 108 -4.16 -14.86 -13.74
CA ILE A 108 -4.96 -14.59 -12.54
C ILE A 108 -5.46 -13.15 -12.55
N PRO A 109 -6.70 -12.89 -12.11
CA PRO A 109 -7.12 -11.53 -11.81
C PRO A 109 -6.37 -11.05 -10.56
N VAL A 110 -5.89 -9.81 -10.61
CA VAL A 110 -5.31 -9.13 -9.44
C VAL A 110 -6.14 -7.90 -9.13
N LYS A 111 -6.66 -7.81 -7.91
CA LYS A 111 -7.47 -6.67 -7.46
C LYS A 111 -6.72 -5.86 -6.41
N ILE A 112 -6.46 -4.61 -6.74
CA ILE A 112 -5.96 -3.59 -5.80
C ILE A 112 -7.12 -2.68 -5.44
N ASP A 113 -7.32 -2.45 -4.16
CA ASP A 113 -8.27 -1.47 -3.64
C ASP A 113 -7.48 -0.23 -3.19
N ILE A 114 -7.78 0.92 -3.79
CA ILE A 114 -7.07 2.18 -3.59
C ILE A 114 -8.07 3.17 -2.97
N THR A 115 -7.77 3.67 -1.78
CA THR A 115 -8.63 4.63 -1.09
C THR A 115 -8.26 6.09 -1.40
N ALA A 116 -7.03 6.35 -1.86
CA ALA A 116 -6.71 7.60 -2.58
C ALA A 116 -5.60 7.40 -3.63
N LEU A 117 -5.81 8.00 -4.79
CA LEU A 117 -4.98 7.80 -5.98
C LEU A 117 -3.76 8.74 -5.98
N HIS A 118 -2.58 8.20 -5.66
CA HIS A 118 -1.31 8.96 -5.65
C HIS A 118 -0.54 8.97 -6.98
N LYS A 119 -1.13 8.46 -8.08
CA LYS A 119 -0.42 8.17 -9.35
C LYS A 119 0.72 7.14 -9.11
N GLY A 120 1.42 6.74 -10.17
CA GLY A 120 2.50 5.74 -10.09
C GLY A 120 2.18 4.44 -10.83
N TYR A 121 2.82 3.35 -10.41
CA TYR A 121 2.68 2.02 -10.99
C TYR A 121 2.71 0.94 -9.91
N TYR A 122 2.26 -0.26 -10.26
CA TYR A 122 2.30 -1.45 -9.40
C TYR A 122 3.23 -2.48 -10.02
N GLU A 123 4.02 -3.13 -9.17
CA GLU A 123 4.84 -4.28 -9.54
C GLU A 123 4.45 -5.49 -8.69
N PHE A 124 4.46 -6.66 -9.31
CA PHE A 124 4.20 -7.92 -8.65
C PHE A 124 5.37 -8.85 -8.85
N LYS A 125 5.83 -9.45 -7.75
CA LYS A 125 6.94 -10.39 -7.74
C LYS A 125 6.52 -11.64 -7.00
N LEU A 126 7.03 -12.78 -7.45
CA LEU A 126 6.79 -14.07 -6.82
C LEU A 126 8.13 -14.66 -6.39
N CYS A 127 8.19 -15.23 -5.20
CA CYS A 127 9.33 -15.99 -4.71
C CYS A 127 8.86 -17.40 -4.32
N PRO A 128 9.56 -18.46 -4.75
CA PRO A 128 9.32 -19.81 -4.24
C PRO A 128 9.57 -19.87 -2.73
N ASN A 129 8.56 -20.25 -1.95
CA ASN A 129 8.68 -20.49 -0.52
C ASN A 129 7.90 -21.74 -0.13
N ASN A 130 8.59 -22.73 0.45
CA ASN A 130 8.00 -23.98 0.94
C ASN A 130 7.88 -24.02 2.48
N ASN A 131 8.16 -22.90 3.16
CA ASN A 131 8.07 -22.78 4.61
C ASN A 131 7.23 -21.56 5.02
N VAL A 132 5.97 -21.81 5.41
CA VAL A 132 5.05 -20.75 5.85
C VAL A 132 5.46 -20.04 7.15
N ARG A 133 6.47 -20.56 7.87
CA ARG A 133 6.98 -19.99 9.13
C ARG A 133 8.23 -19.12 8.95
N GLN A 134 8.70 -18.98 7.71
CA GLN A 134 9.88 -18.17 7.40
C GLN A 134 9.65 -17.48 6.06
N ASP A 135 9.64 -16.15 6.06
CA ASP A 135 9.56 -15.43 4.81
C ASP A 135 10.87 -15.46 4.03
N PRO A 136 10.78 -15.45 2.69
CA PRO A 136 11.95 -15.27 1.85
C PRO A 136 12.47 -13.83 1.93
N SER A 137 13.74 -13.66 1.59
CA SER A 137 14.35 -12.33 1.54
C SER A 137 13.92 -11.53 0.31
N GLN A 138 14.10 -10.22 0.35
CA GLN A 138 13.84 -9.33 -0.79
C GLN A 138 14.63 -9.75 -2.03
N GLU A 139 15.85 -10.27 -1.84
CA GLU A 139 16.69 -10.78 -2.92
C GLU A 139 16.01 -11.94 -3.67
N CYS A 140 15.20 -12.77 -3.02
CA CYS A 140 14.47 -13.83 -3.71
C CYS A 140 13.45 -13.25 -4.70
N PHE A 141 12.64 -12.29 -4.25
CA PHE A 141 11.67 -11.62 -5.11
C PHE A 141 12.34 -10.90 -6.28
N ASN A 142 13.54 -10.35 -6.07
CA ASN A 142 14.29 -9.65 -7.10
C ASN A 142 14.96 -10.55 -8.14
N ARG A 143 14.99 -11.88 -7.95
CA ARG A 143 15.57 -12.82 -8.94
C ARG A 143 14.69 -13.01 -10.17
N PHE A 144 13.41 -12.69 -10.06
CA PHE A 144 12.43 -12.89 -11.11
C PHE A 144 11.98 -11.53 -11.62
N GLU A 145 11.89 -11.40 -12.94
CA GLU A 145 11.34 -10.20 -13.58
C GLU A 145 9.92 -9.94 -13.04
N PRO A 146 9.56 -8.68 -12.71
CA PRO A 146 8.21 -8.35 -12.29
C PRO A 146 7.20 -8.88 -13.32
N TYR A 147 6.18 -9.58 -12.83
CA TYR A 147 5.06 -9.98 -13.64
C TYR A 147 4.20 -8.73 -13.90
N PHE A 148 4.61 -7.79 -14.76
CA PHE A 148 3.71 -6.97 -15.61
C PHE A 148 4.44 -5.92 -16.47
N LYS A 149 4.21 -5.99 -17.78
CA LYS A 149 4.14 -4.83 -18.68
C LYS A 149 2.65 -4.43 -18.79
N LEU A 150 2.14 -3.59 -17.88
CA LEU A 150 0.83 -2.96 -18.09
C LEU A 150 0.99 -1.71 -18.95
N ARG A 151 0.97 -1.89 -20.27
CA ARG A 151 0.20 -0.99 -21.14
C ARG A 151 -1.28 -1.23 -20.80
N GLU A 152 -2.13 -0.21 -20.89
CA GLU A 152 -3.59 -0.23 -20.61
C GLU A 152 -4.06 0.26 -19.23
N LEU A 153 -3.31 1.11 -18.51
CA LEU A 153 -3.92 1.93 -17.45
C LEU A 153 -5.06 2.83 -17.97
N ASN A 154 -5.07 3.17 -19.27
CA ASN A 154 -6.11 4.02 -19.85
C ASN A 154 -7.50 3.34 -20.00
N LYS A 155 -7.62 2.01 -19.90
CA LYS A 155 -8.94 1.34 -20.02
C LYS A 155 -9.68 1.21 -18.69
N ILE A 156 -8.97 1.04 -17.58
CA ILE A 156 -9.59 0.90 -16.25
C ILE A 156 -10.20 2.23 -15.78
N PHE A 157 -9.57 3.37 -16.09
CA PHE A 157 -10.12 4.69 -15.75
C PHE A 157 -11.45 5.01 -16.45
N THR A 158 -11.71 4.44 -17.62
CA THR A 158 -13.00 4.63 -18.34
C THR A 158 -14.16 3.83 -17.76
N GLU A 159 -13.90 2.79 -16.97
CA GLU A 159 -14.96 1.98 -16.35
C GLU A 159 -15.26 2.43 -14.92
N LEU A 160 -14.26 2.84 -14.13
CA LEU A 160 -14.47 3.32 -12.75
C LEU A 160 -15.03 4.76 -12.66
N SER A 161 -15.12 5.50 -13.77
CA SER A 161 -15.79 6.81 -13.81
C SER A 161 -17.24 6.72 -14.31
N ARG A 162 -17.78 5.51 -14.49
CA ARG A 162 -19.13 5.28 -15.05
C ARG A 162 -20.14 4.73 -14.06
N ASP A 163 -19.75 4.52 -12.80
CA ASP A 163 -20.67 4.16 -11.71
C ASP A 163 -20.65 5.25 -10.62
#